data_AF-A0AAW2MGJ3-F1
#
_entry.id   AF-A0AAW2MGJ3-F1
#
_cell.length_a   1.000
_cell.length_b   1.000
_cell.length_c   1.000
_cell.angle_alpha   90.00
_cell.angle_beta   90.00
_cell.angle_gamma   90.00
#
_symmetry.space_group_name_H-M   'P 1'
#
loop_
_entity.id
_entity.type
_entity.pdbx_description
1 polymer ?
#
loop_
_entity_poly.entity_id
_entity_poly.type
_entity_poly.pdbx_seq_one_letter_code
_entity_poly.pdbx_strand_id
1 'polypeptide(L)'
;MDPTDAWYFKTYMDAGEYGFGLQAMPLDPLNDCPRNAYYMDGVFAAADGTPYVRSNMVCVFESYAGDIGWRHSESPITGMEIREVRPKVTLVVRMAASVANYDYIVDWEFQTDGLIRIKVGLSGILMVKGTPYANMNQVNDQESLYGTLLSENVIVCDPRPLHHILPRHGC
;
A
#
# COMPACT_ATOMS: atom_id res chain seq x y z
N MET A 1 18.43 1.13 11.86
CA MET A 1 18.29 2.59 11.84
C MET A 1 19.69 3.17 11.78
N ASP A 2 19.95 4.10 10.86
CA ASP A 2 21.25 4.77 10.71
C ASP A 2 21.38 5.84 11.82
N PRO A 3 22.33 5.71 12.76
CA PRO A 3 22.47 6.62 13.89
C PRO A 3 23.26 7.90 13.56
N THR A 4 23.73 8.07 12.31
CA THR A 4 24.51 9.24 11.92
C THR A 4 23.64 10.50 11.89
N ASP A 5 24.29 11.66 12.03
CA ASP A 5 23.65 12.97 12.21
C ASP A 5 22.58 13.31 11.15
N ALA A 6 22.72 12.78 9.93
CA ALA A 6 21.77 13.02 8.85
C ALA A 6 20.52 12.12 8.87
N TRP A 7 20.48 11.09 9.72
CA TRP A 7 19.49 10.02 9.66
C TRP A 7 18.81 9.69 10.99
N TYR A 8 19.48 9.92 12.13
CA TYR A 8 18.96 9.46 13.43
C TYR A 8 17.56 9.99 13.80
N PHE A 9 17.18 11.15 13.27
CA PHE A 9 15.89 11.81 13.54
C PHE A 9 14.78 11.43 12.55
N LYS A 10 15.08 10.67 11.49
CA LYS A 10 14.11 10.32 10.44
C LYS A 10 13.20 9.18 10.91
N THR A 11 12.13 9.53 11.60
CA THR A 11 11.10 8.61 12.08
C THR A 11 9.71 9.20 11.84
N TYR A 12 9.32 9.31 10.57
CA TYR A 12 8.12 10.03 10.17
C TYR A 12 6.84 9.40 10.71
N MET A 13 5.93 10.26 11.16
CA MET A 13 4.58 9.90 11.57
C MET A 13 3.60 10.52 10.58
N ASP A 14 3.56 9.98 9.36
CA ASP A 14 2.93 10.56 8.16
C ASP A 14 1.54 11.15 8.40
N ALA A 15 0.66 10.38 9.06
CA ALA A 15 -0.69 10.81 9.33
C ALA A 15 -0.77 12.01 10.29
N GLY A 16 0.11 12.06 11.29
CA GLY A 16 0.13 13.11 12.32
C GLY A 16 0.94 14.34 11.92
N GLU A 17 2.03 14.16 11.18
CA GLU A 17 2.96 15.23 10.82
C GLU A 17 2.60 15.89 9.47
N TYR A 18 2.11 15.12 8.51
CA TYR A 18 1.84 15.59 7.13
C TYR A 18 0.37 15.54 6.74
N GLY A 19 -0.45 14.80 7.50
CA GLY A 19 -1.88 14.64 7.26
C GLY A 19 -2.17 13.66 6.12
N PHE A 20 -2.48 12.41 6.45
CA PHE A 20 -2.65 11.34 5.45
C PHE A 20 -3.72 11.65 4.38
N GLY A 21 -4.84 12.25 4.79
CA GLY A 21 -5.88 12.69 3.86
C GLY A 21 -5.45 13.88 3.00
N LEU A 22 -4.64 14.81 3.52
CA LEU A 22 -4.13 15.94 2.75
C LEU A 22 -3.11 15.51 1.69
N GLN A 23 -2.38 14.43 1.98
CA GLN A 23 -1.43 13.79 1.06
C GLN A 23 -2.11 12.77 0.13
N ALA A 24 -3.44 12.63 0.20
CA ALA A 24 -4.16 11.80 -0.75
C ALA A 24 -4.05 12.38 -2.17
N MET A 25 -3.89 11.51 -3.15
CA MET A 25 -3.74 11.89 -4.56
C MET A 25 -4.92 11.38 -5.38
N PRO A 26 -5.32 12.10 -6.45
CA PRO A 26 -6.31 11.61 -7.40
C PRO A 26 -5.88 10.28 -8.02
N LEU A 27 -6.79 9.32 -8.05
CA LEU A 27 -6.58 7.99 -8.63
C LEU A 27 -6.70 8.06 -10.16
N ASP A 28 -5.76 7.42 -10.85
CA ASP A 28 -5.73 7.35 -12.31
C ASP A 28 -6.62 6.20 -12.83
N PRO A 29 -7.67 6.50 -13.63
CA PRO A 29 -8.57 5.48 -14.14
C PRO A 29 -7.87 4.38 -14.93
N LEU A 30 -8.27 3.13 -14.68
CA LEU A 30 -7.74 1.90 -15.30
C LEU A 30 -6.33 1.49 -14.83
N ASN A 31 -5.56 2.41 -14.25
CA ASN A 31 -4.24 2.13 -13.70
C ASN A 31 -4.33 1.82 -12.20
N ASP A 32 -4.94 2.73 -11.42
CA ASP A 32 -5.08 2.55 -9.97
C ASP A 32 -6.32 1.74 -9.59
N CYS A 33 -7.39 1.80 -10.40
CA CYS A 33 -8.62 1.07 -10.15
C CYS A 33 -9.18 0.43 -11.44
N PRO A 34 -9.89 -0.71 -11.34
CA PRO A 34 -10.39 -1.43 -12.50
C PRO A 34 -11.50 -0.66 -13.23
N ARG A 35 -11.83 -1.13 -14.44
CA ARG A 35 -12.82 -0.50 -15.34
C ARG A 35 -14.21 -0.33 -14.70
N ASN A 36 -14.62 -1.24 -13.82
CA ASN A 36 -15.91 -1.19 -13.14
C ASN A 36 -15.91 -0.30 -11.88
N ALA A 37 -14.86 0.48 -11.65
CA ALA A 37 -14.77 1.36 -10.50
C ALA A 37 -15.63 2.62 -10.68
N TYR A 38 -16.31 2.98 -9.60
CA TYR A 38 -16.96 4.27 -9.43
C TYR A 38 -16.03 5.19 -8.63
N TYR A 39 -15.84 6.42 -9.09
CA TYR A 39 -14.96 7.39 -8.44
C TYR A 39 -15.77 8.38 -7.62
N MET A 40 -15.21 8.76 -6.48
CA MET A 40 -15.77 9.75 -5.56
C MET A 40 -14.78 10.88 -5.36
N ASP A 41 -15.30 12.09 -5.38
CA ASP A 41 -14.55 13.31 -5.11
C ASP A 41 -14.40 13.53 -3.61
N GLY A 42 -13.31 14.19 -3.21
CA GLY A 42 -13.06 14.58 -1.82
C GLY A 42 -13.16 16.09 -1.65
N VAL A 43 -13.71 16.53 -0.51
CA VAL A 43 -13.70 17.94 -0.10
C VAL A 43 -12.62 18.14 0.95
N PHE A 44 -11.75 19.13 0.73
CA PHE A 44 -10.60 19.45 1.57
C PHE A 44 -10.66 20.91 2.01
N ALA A 45 -9.87 21.26 3.02
CA ALA A 45 -9.69 22.63 3.47
C ALA A 45 -8.24 23.08 3.17
N ALA A 46 -8.11 24.24 2.54
CA ALA A 46 -6.83 24.91 2.34
C ALA A 46 -6.31 25.50 3.66
N ALA A 47 -5.05 25.96 3.67
CA ALA A 47 -4.42 26.51 4.87
C ALA A 47 -5.12 27.75 5.44
N ASP A 48 -5.85 28.50 4.59
CA ASP A 48 -6.68 29.64 4.96
C ASP A 48 -8.12 29.23 5.38
N GLY A 49 -8.42 27.93 5.37
CA GLY A 49 -9.74 27.38 5.65
C GLY A 49 -10.69 27.32 4.45
N THR A 50 -10.27 27.78 3.27
CA THR A 50 -11.11 27.75 2.07
C THR A 50 -11.38 26.30 1.64
N PRO A 51 -12.65 25.87 1.48
CA PRO A 51 -12.95 24.53 1.03
C PRO A 51 -12.67 24.39 -0.47
N TYR A 52 -12.09 23.27 -0.88
CA TYR A 52 -11.87 22.93 -2.28
C TYR A 52 -12.17 21.45 -2.54
N VAL A 53 -12.57 21.13 -3.77
CA VAL A 53 -12.88 19.76 -4.21
C VAL A 53 -11.72 19.23 -5.03
N ARG A 54 -11.35 17.97 -4.80
CA ARG A 54 -10.48 17.21 -5.70
C ARG A 54 -11.23 16.00 -6.22
N SER A 55 -11.08 15.74 -7.52
CA SER A 55 -11.73 14.63 -8.18
C SER A 55 -11.01 13.31 -7.94
N ASN A 56 -11.74 12.20 -8.02
CA ASN A 56 -11.19 10.83 -8.04
C ASN A 56 -10.34 10.48 -6.80
N MET A 57 -10.72 10.95 -5.62
CA MET A 57 -9.94 10.72 -4.39
C MET A 57 -10.12 9.32 -3.81
N VAL A 58 -11.28 8.71 -4.08
CA VAL A 58 -11.63 7.37 -3.66
C VAL A 58 -12.25 6.65 -4.86
N CYS A 59 -11.93 5.39 -5.05
CA CYS A 59 -12.65 4.54 -5.98
C CYS A 59 -13.30 3.37 -5.25
N VAL A 60 -14.48 2.96 -5.73
CA VAL A 60 -15.27 1.86 -5.18
C VAL A 60 -15.55 0.88 -6.30
N PHE A 61 -15.20 -0.39 -6.12
CA PHE A 61 -15.38 -1.40 -7.15
C PHE A 61 -15.64 -2.78 -6.55
N GLU A 62 -16.28 -3.64 -7.34
CA GLU A 62 -16.39 -5.06 -7.04
C GLU A 62 -15.18 -5.80 -7.59
N SER A 63 -14.53 -6.59 -6.75
CA SER A 63 -13.42 -7.47 -7.10
C SER A 63 -13.92 -8.91 -7.25
N TYR A 64 -13.59 -9.50 -8.40
CA TYR A 64 -13.92 -10.88 -8.78
C TYR A 64 -12.62 -11.70 -8.86
N ALA A 65 -12.05 -12.03 -7.70
CA ALA A 65 -10.76 -12.74 -7.61
C ALA A 65 -10.84 -14.25 -7.96
N GLY A 66 -12.03 -14.76 -8.29
CA GLY A 66 -12.25 -16.19 -8.52
C GLY A 66 -12.46 -17.02 -7.24
N ASP A 67 -12.50 -16.36 -6.08
CA ASP A 67 -12.77 -17.00 -4.80
C ASP A 67 -14.19 -17.58 -4.76
N ILE A 68 -14.33 -18.74 -4.13
CA ILE A 68 -15.62 -19.41 -3.94
C ILE A 68 -16.19 -18.94 -2.59
N GLY A 69 -17.40 -18.36 -2.62
CA GLY A 69 -18.10 -17.93 -1.41
C GLY A 69 -18.54 -19.16 -0.61
N TRP A 70 -19.20 -20.09 -1.29
CA TRP A 70 -19.42 -21.45 -0.80
C TRP A 70 -19.79 -22.37 -1.96
N ARG A 71 -19.58 -23.67 -1.76
CA ARG A 71 -19.99 -24.70 -2.71
C ARG A 71 -20.41 -25.97 -1.99
N HIS A 72 -21.39 -26.65 -2.55
CA HIS A 72 -21.75 -27.99 -2.14
C HIS A 72 -22.03 -28.85 -3.37
N SER A 73 -21.60 -30.10 -3.31
CA SER A 73 -21.91 -31.12 -4.31
C SER A 73 -22.32 -32.35 -3.53
N GLU A 74 -23.58 -32.73 -3.64
CA GLU A 74 -24.08 -33.92 -2.98
C GLU A 74 -23.73 -35.14 -3.85
N SER A 75 -23.27 -36.21 -3.20
CA SER A 75 -23.01 -37.50 -3.82
C SER A 75 -24.36 -38.10 -4.26
N PRO A 76 -24.44 -39.04 -5.23
CA PRO A 76 -25.69 -39.29 -5.90
C PRO A 76 -26.73 -39.90 -4.96
N ILE A 77 -27.68 -39.05 -4.54
CA ILE A 77 -29.04 -39.50 -4.29
C ILE A 77 -29.53 -39.98 -5.66
N THR A 78 -29.88 -41.25 -5.76
CA THR A 78 -30.18 -41.95 -7.01
C THR A 78 -31.02 -41.09 -7.96
N GLY A 79 -30.45 -40.70 -9.10
CA GLY A 79 -31.13 -39.97 -10.17
C GLY A 79 -31.13 -38.44 -10.07
N MET A 80 -30.41 -37.82 -9.11
CA MET A 80 -30.33 -36.36 -8.98
C MET A 80 -28.90 -35.82 -9.04
N GLU A 81 -28.67 -34.84 -9.91
CA GLU A 81 -27.45 -34.02 -9.91
C GLU A 81 -27.67 -32.77 -9.05
N ILE A 82 -27.16 -32.77 -7.81
CA ILE A 82 -27.26 -31.62 -6.91
C ILE A 82 -25.87 -30.97 -6.76
N ARG A 83 -25.69 -29.83 -7.42
CA ARG A 83 -24.49 -29.01 -7.32
C ARG A 83 -24.87 -27.55 -7.24
N GLU A 84 -24.41 -26.89 -6.18
CA GLU A 84 -24.63 -25.46 -5.97
C GLU A 84 -23.30 -24.78 -5.64
N VAL A 85 -23.04 -23.65 -6.30
CA VAL A 85 -21.80 -22.86 -6.15
C VAL A 85 -22.18 -21.39 -6.16
N ARG A 86 -21.64 -20.62 -5.20
CA ARG A 86 -21.76 -19.17 -5.17
C ARG A 86 -20.38 -18.51 -5.20
N PRO A 87 -20.16 -17.52 -6.08
CA PRO A 87 -18.90 -16.79 -6.11
C PRO A 87 -18.78 -15.88 -4.89
N LYS A 88 -17.55 -15.62 -4.48
CA LYS A 88 -17.25 -14.60 -3.48
C LYS A 88 -16.97 -13.28 -4.21
N VAL A 89 -17.82 -12.29 -3.97
CA VAL A 89 -17.64 -10.93 -4.49
C VAL A 89 -17.18 -10.05 -3.33
N THR A 90 -16.13 -9.28 -3.55
CA THR A 90 -15.58 -8.38 -2.53
C THR A 90 -15.78 -6.94 -2.99
N LEU A 91 -16.42 -6.12 -2.18
CA LEU A 91 -16.49 -4.68 -2.42
C LEU A 91 -15.19 -4.06 -1.89
N VAL A 92 -14.45 -3.36 -2.75
CA VAL A 92 -13.21 -2.68 -2.40
C VAL A 92 -13.44 -1.18 -2.47
N VAL A 93 -13.12 -0.49 -1.38
CA VAL A 93 -12.96 0.96 -1.35
C VAL A 93 -11.47 1.23 -1.31
N ARG A 94 -10.93 1.98 -2.28
CA ARG A 94 -9.49 2.26 -2.40
C ARG A 94 -9.24 3.76 -2.36
N MET A 95 -8.17 4.14 -1.66
CA MET A 95 -7.53 5.44 -1.78
C MET A 95 -6.02 5.29 -1.89
N ALA A 96 -5.34 6.30 -2.43
CA ALA A 96 -3.89 6.36 -2.44
C ALA A 96 -3.41 7.69 -1.82
N ALA A 97 -2.33 7.62 -1.05
CA ALA A 97 -1.66 8.79 -0.48
C ALA A 97 -0.17 8.73 -0.76
N SER A 98 0.37 9.85 -1.22
CA SER A 98 1.80 9.98 -1.56
C SER A 98 2.44 10.94 -0.57
N VAL A 99 3.26 10.40 0.33
CA VAL A 99 3.98 11.19 1.33
C VAL A 99 5.45 11.23 0.94
N ALA A 100 5.84 12.36 0.37
CA ALA A 100 7.17 12.58 -0.19
C ALA A 100 7.57 11.46 -1.18
N ASN A 101 8.43 10.54 -0.78
CA ASN A 101 8.97 9.50 -1.65
C ASN A 101 8.17 8.18 -1.63
N TYR A 102 7.22 8.00 -0.71
CA TYR A 102 6.43 6.76 -0.60
C TYR A 102 4.99 6.95 -1.04
N ASP A 103 4.45 5.89 -1.66
CA ASP A 103 3.04 5.77 -2.04
C ASP A 103 2.38 4.66 -1.22
N TYR A 104 1.30 5.02 -0.53
CA TYR A 104 0.46 4.13 0.26
C TYR A 104 -0.87 3.90 -0.45
N ILE A 105 -1.17 2.65 -0.79
CA ILE A 105 -2.48 2.26 -1.34
C ILE A 105 -3.29 1.61 -0.23
N VAL A 106 -4.39 2.20 0.19
CA VAL A 106 -5.23 1.65 1.27
C VAL A 106 -6.51 1.10 0.68
N ASP A 107 -6.73 -0.21 0.88
CA ASP A 107 -7.93 -0.92 0.46
C ASP A 107 -8.72 -1.36 1.69
N TRP A 108 -9.97 -0.94 1.76
CA TRP A 108 -10.98 -1.51 2.65
C TRP A 108 -11.81 -2.51 1.85
N GLU A 109 -11.66 -3.78 2.17
CA GLU A 109 -12.34 -4.90 1.53
C GLU A 109 -13.50 -5.38 2.41
N PHE A 110 -14.72 -5.33 1.86
CA PHE A 110 -15.93 -5.85 2.48
C PHE A 110 -16.36 -7.11 1.75
N GLN A 111 -16.39 -8.23 2.46
CA GLN A 111 -16.70 -9.54 1.90
C GLN A 111 -18.13 -9.96 2.26
N THR A 112 -18.79 -10.69 1.36
CA THR A 112 -20.19 -11.13 1.53
C THR A 112 -20.43 -12.07 2.72
N ASP A 113 -19.37 -12.68 3.26
CA ASP A 113 -19.40 -13.50 4.48
C ASP A 113 -19.28 -12.68 5.77
N GLY A 114 -19.23 -11.35 5.67
CA GLY A 114 -19.14 -10.43 6.79
C GLY A 114 -17.71 -10.06 7.19
N LEU A 115 -16.69 -10.61 6.53
CA LEU A 115 -15.31 -10.28 6.81
C LEU A 115 -14.94 -8.89 6.27
N ILE A 116 -14.32 -8.07 7.10
CA ILE A 116 -13.71 -6.80 6.70
C ILE A 116 -12.19 -6.95 6.76
N ARG A 117 -11.50 -6.68 5.66
CA ARG A 117 -10.03 -6.65 5.60
C ARG A 117 -9.56 -5.26 5.23
N ILE A 118 -8.48 -4.83 5.87
CA ILE A 118 -7.78 -3.60 5.49
C ILE A 118 -6.42 -4.03 4.98
N LYS A 119 -6.11 -3.68 3.73
CA LYS A 119 -4.81 -3.91 3.13
C LYS A 119 -4.15 -2.57 2.87
N VAL A 120 -2.84 -2.53 3.09
CA VAL A 120 -2.00 -1.40 2.72
C VAL A 120 -0.98 -1.91 1.70
N GLY A 121 -0.98 -1.36 0.50
CA GLY A 121 0.09 -1.54 -0.49
C GLY A 121 1.15 -0.47 -0.30
N LEU A 122 2.40 -0.82 -0.54
CA LEU A 122 3.53 0.11 -0.51
C LEU A 122 4.19 0.14 -1.89
N SER A 123 4.40 1.34 -2.41
CA SER A 123 5.11 1.64 -3.64
C SER A 123 5.92 2.93 -3.47
N GLY A 124 6.41 3.48 -4.57
CA GLY A 124 7.17 4.73 -4.61
C GLY A 124 8.66 4.51 -4.77
N ILE A 125 9.44 5.39 -4.16
CA ILE A 125 10.89 5.50 -4.31
C ILE A 125 11.54 5.30 -2.95
N LEU A 126 12.52 4.39 -2.89
CA LEU A 126 13.29 4.12 -1.68
C LEU A 126 14.00 5.38 -1.19
N MET A 127 14.03 5.58 0.12
CA MET A 127 14.89 6.58 0.73
C MET A 127 16.35 6.11 0.70
N VAL A 128 17.23 6.91 0.11
CA VAL A 128 18.61 6.52 -0.18
C VAL A 128 19.65 7.44 0.44
N LYS A 129 20.80 6.85 0.75
CA LYS A 129 22.03 7.49 1.21
C LYS A 129 23.11 7.32 0.14
N GLY A 130 23.72 8.44 -0.25
CA GLY A 130 24.87 8.43 -1.16
C GLY A 130 26.10 7.84 -0.48
N THR A 131 26.88 7.05 -1.23
CA THR A 131 28.14 6.45 -0.78
C THR A 131 29.19 6.47 -1.89
N PRO A 132 30.50 6.53 -1.59
CA PRO A 132 31.53 6.33 -2.62
C PRO A 132 31.59 4.90 -3.16
N TYR A 133 30.93 3.93 -2.51
CA TYR A 133 31.02 2.52 -2.90
C TYR A 133 30.18 2.20 -4.15
N ALA A 134 30.83 1.61 -5.15
CA ALA A 134 30.19 1.06 -6.34
C ALA A 134 29.76 -0.41 -6.16
N ASN A 135 30.47 -1.16 -5.31
CA ASN A 135 30.16 -2.57 -5.04
C ASN A 135 30.62 -3.00 -3.64
N MET A 136 30.12 -4.14 -3.18
CA MET A 136 30.40 -4.66 -1.84
C MET A 136 31.87 -4.99 -1.57
N ASN A 137 32.69 -5.21 -2.61
CA ASN A 137 34.12 -5.49 -2.41
C ASN A 137 34.92 -4.26 -1.96
N GLN A 138 34.34 -3.06 -2.08
CA GLN A 138 34.96 -1.81 -1.64
C GLN A 138 34.62 -1.47 -0.18
N VAL A 139 33.65 -2.20 0.41
CA VAL A 139 33.17 -1.98 1.76
C VAL A 139 34.06 -2.74 2.72
N ASN A 140 34.59 -2.07 3.74
CA ASN A 140 35.38 -2.72 4.77
C ASN A 140 34.45 -3.55 5.69
N ASP A 141 34.87 -4.77 6.07
CA ASP A 141 34.07 -5.68 6.92
C ASP A 141 33.71 -5.09 8.30
N GLN A 142 34.46 -4.08 8.76
CA GLN A 142 34.17 -3.38 10.02
C GLN A 142 33.22 -2.18 9.87
N GLU A 143 32.88 -1.78 8.64
CA GLU A 143 32.05 -0.62 8.38
C GLU A 143 30.57 -1.01 8.30
N SER A 144 29.75 -0.41 9.17
CA SER A 144 28.31 -0.58 9.09
C SER A 144 27.73 0.42 8.11
N LEU A 145 27.20 -0.08 6.99
CA LEU A 145 26.53 0.76 5.99
C LEU A 145 25.15 1.25 6.44
N TYR A 146 24.60 0.65 7.50
CA TYR A 146 23.25 0.93 7.98
C TYR A 146 22.21 0.83 6.84
N GLY A 147 22.30 -0.19 6.01
CA GLY A 147 21.43 -0.35 4.85
C GLY A 147 22.01 -1.34 3.85
N THR A 148 21.30 -1.52 2.74
CA THR A 148 21.75 -2.38 1.63
C THR A 148 22.31 -1.51 0.50
N LEU A 149 23.52 -1.80 0.02
CA LEU A 149 24.02 -1.21 -1.22
C LEU A 149 23.22 -1.76 -2.40
N LEU A 150 22.23 -0.99 -2.87
CA LEU A 150 21.29 -1.42 -3.90
C LEU A 150 21.85 -1.20 -5.32
N SER A 151 22.59 -0.12 -5.49
CA SER A 151 23.21 0.27 -6.77
C SER A 151 24.53 0.98 -6.50
N GLU A 152 25.28 1.25 -7.57
CA GLU A 152 26.50 2.05 -7.50
C GLU A 152 26.20 3.37 -6.78
N ASN A 153 26.96 3.64 -5.73
CA ASN A 153 26.85 4.85 -4.92
C ASN A 153 25.56 5.00 -4.11
N VAL A 154 24.70 3.97 -4.02
CA VAL A 154 23.36 4.06 -3.42
C VAL A 154 23.13 3.01 -2.35
N ILE A 155 23.05 3.45 -1.09
CA ILE A 155 22.60 2.63 0.04
C ILE A 155 21.14 2.93 0.32
N VAL A 156 20.33 1.89 0.48
CA VAL A 156 18.93 2.01 0.89
C VAL A 156 18.84 2.07 2.40
N CYS A 157 18.19 3.13 2.90
CA CYS A 157 17.96 3.41 4.31
C CYS A 157 16.45 3.52 4.53
N ASP A 158 15.75 2.38 4.45
CA ASP A 158 14.28 2.37 4.56
C ASP A 158 13.84 2.05 6.00
N PRO A 159 13.17 2.99 6.71
CA PRO A 159 12.63 2.74 8.03
C PRO A 159 11.40 1.82 7.96
N ARG A 160 11.19 0.99 8.98
CA ARG A 160 10.09 0.02 9.03
C ARG A 160 8.71 0.71 9.08
N PRO A 161 7.79 0.48 8.13
CA PRO A 161 6.41 0.93 8.24
C PRO A 161 5.71 0.16 9.38
N LEU A 162 5.21 0.88 10.39
CA LEU A 162 4.60 0.28 11.59
C LEU A 162 3.29 -0.49 11.32
N HIS A 163 2.64 -0.28 10.16
CA HIS A 163 1.40 -0.96 9.78
C HIS A 163 1.61 -2.32 9.07
N HIS A 164 2.84 -2.73 8.77
CA HIS A 164 3.16 -4.02 8.16
C HIS A 164 4.12 -4.87 9.01
N ILE A 165 3.68 -6.08 9.36
CA ILE A 165 4.53 -7.12 9.95
C ILE A 165 5.19 -7.90 8.80
N LEU A 166 6.19 -7.31 8.15
CA LEU A 166 7.12 -8.05 7.29
C LEU A 166 8.58 -7.71 7.69
N PRO A 167 9.43 -8.71 7.94
CA PRO A 167 10.81 -8.47 8.37
C PRO A 167 11.70 -8.30 7.14
N ARG A 168 12.23 -7.10 6.86
CA ARG A 168 13.43 -6.94 6.03
C ARG A 168 14.36 -5.85 6.58
N HIS A 169 15.65 -6.10 6.42
CA HIS A 169 16.77 -5.55 7.18
C HIS A 169 17.25 -4.18 6.67
N GLY A 170 17.44 -3.23 7.59
CA GLY A 170 18.34 -2.09 7.43
C GLY A 170 17.74 -0.88 6.68
N CYS A 171 17.54 0.29 7.30
CA CYS A 171 17.84 0.65 8.69
C CYS A 171 16.70 1.38 9.36
#